data_AF-A0A2I0LGZ2-F1
#
_entry.id   AF-A0A2I0LGZ2-F1
#
_cell.length_a   1.000
_cell.length_b   1.000
_cell.length_c   1.000
_cell.angle_alpha   90.00
_cell.angle_beta   90.00
_cell.angle_gamma   90.00
#
_symmetry.space_group_name_H-M   'P 1'
#
loop_
_entity.id
_entity.type
_entity.pdbx_description
1 polymer ?
#
loop_
_entity_poly.entity_id
_entity_poly.type
_entity_poly.pdbx_seq_one_letter_code
_entity_poly.pdbx_strand_id
1 'polypeptide(L)'
;LSLGEGPAVLQLRGESQCSELRLFKLPIAEARSQLQALLFGMAGHVQSLERRLEAVVETAVSSCSPEKSAARSQQLFLPDPSPRKNRGAVSALPAKRKIPGESLINPGFKSKKAPSGVDFEDS
;
A
#
# COMPACT_ATOMS: atom_id res chain seq x y z
N LEU A 1 4.87 -43.09 9.56
CA LEU A 1 3.91 -43.98 8.87
C LEU A 1 4.60 -45.32 8.65
N SER A 2 3.98 -46.42 9.06
CA SER A 2 4.42 -47.76 8.68
C SER A 2 3.34 -48.44 7.84
N LEU A 3 3.79 -49.15 6.80
CA LEU A 3 2.96 -49.87 5.84
C LEU A 3 3.40 -51.34 5.85
N GLY A 4 2.44 -52.25 5.89
CA GLY A 4 2.66 -53.70 5.80
C GLY A 4 1.45 -54.39 5.14
N GLU A 5 1.41 -55.72 5.17
CA GLU A 5 0.25 -56.48 4.66
C GLU A 5 -1.03 -56.27 5.51
N GLY A 6 -0.87 -55.78 6.75
CA GLY A 6 -1.96 -55.45 7.66
C GLY A 6 -2.37 -53.96 7.66
N PRO A 7 -3.07 -53.48 8.71
CA PRO A 7 -3.42 -52.08 8.83
C PRO A 7 -2.16 -51.20 8.89
N ALA A 8 -2.20 -50.07 8.20
CA ALA A 8 -1.13 -49.08 8.28
C ALA A 8 -1.20 -48.35 9.62
N VAL A 9 -0.06 -47.96 10.15
CA VAL A 9 0.02 -47.26 11.44
C VAL A 9 0.57 -45.86 11.23
N LEU A 10 -0.21 -44.86 11.63
CA LEU A 10 0.17 -43.45 11.64
C LEU A 10 0.44 -43.02 13.09
N GLN A 11 1.70 -42.72 13.39
CA GLN A 11 2.07 -42.08 14.64
C GLN A 11 2.04 -40.57 14.46
N LEU A 12 1.20 -39.92 15.24
CA LEU A 12 1.08 -38.47 15.32
C LEU A 12 1.84 -38.02 16.57
N ARG A 13 2.98 -37.38 16.34
CA ARG A 13 3.81 -36.84 17.42
C ARG A 13 3.46 -35.38 17.63
N GLY A 14 2.82 -35.09 18.74
CA GLY A 14 2.64 -33.74 19.26
C GLY A 14 3.76 -33.35 20.21
N GLU A 15 3.66 -32.13 20.75
CA GLU A 15 4.68 -31.53 21.64
C GLU A 15 4.88 -32.31 22.95
N SER A 16 3.83 -32.98 23.45
CA SER A 16 3.84 -33.68 24.74
C SER A 16 3.28 -35.11 24.69
N GLN A 17 2.74 -35.56 23.55
CA GLN A 17 2.13 -36.90 23.43
C GLN A 17 2.39 -37.49 22.04
N CYS A 18 2.47 -38.82 22.00
CA CYS A 18 2.51 -39.61 20.77
C CYS A 18 1.24 -40.45 20.69
N SER A 19 0.41 -40.16 19.70
CA SER A 19 -0.82 -40.91 19.45
C SER A 19 -0.61 -41.85 18.26
N GLU A 20 -1.05 -43.09 18.41
CA GLU A 20 -1.02 -44.08 17.34
C GLU A 20 -2.42 -44.24 16.74
N LEU A 21 -2.54 -44.10 15.42
CA LEU A 21 -3.77 -44.34 14.69
C LEU A 21 -3.56 -45.50 13.72
N ARG A 22 -4.48 -46.47 13.76
CA ARG A 22 -4.51 -47.59 12.81
C ARG A 22 -5.44 -47.26 11.66
N LEU A 23 -4.92 -47.41 10.44
CA LEU A 23 -5.59 -47.11 9.19
C LEU A 23 -5.85 -48.41 8.44
N PHE A 24 -7.10 -48.61 8.04
CA PHE A 24 -7.52 -49.78 7.28
C PHE A 24 -7.74 -49.40 5.82
N LYS A 25 -7.53 -50.37 4.93
CA LYS A 25 -7.72 -50.17 3.50
C LYS A 25 -9.20 -50.01 3.18
N LEU A 26 -9.55 -48.93 2.49
CA LEU A 26 -10.91 -48.71 1.98
C LEU A 26 -11.22 -49.66 0.81
N PRO A 27 -12.49 -50.05 0.61
CA PRO A 27 -12.93 -50.73 -0.59
C PRO A 27 -12.58 -49.94 -1.85
N ILE A 28 -12.23 -50.62 -2.95
CA ILE A 28 -11.70 -49.98 -4.16
C ILE A 28 -12.65 -48.93 -4.74
N ALA A 29 -13.96 -49.22 -4.74
CA ALA A 29 -14.97 -48.29 -5.27
C ALA A 29 -15.02 -46.99 -4.47
N GLU A 30 -15.00 -47.07 -3.14
CA GLU A 30 -15.00 -45.91 -2.25
C GLU A 30 -13.68 -45.14 -2.34
N ALA A 31 -12.55 -45.86 -2.28
CA ALA A 31 -11.22 -45.28 -2.39
C ALA A 31 -11.07 -44.46 -3.68
N ARG A 32 -11.60 -44.96 -4.81
CA ARG A 32 -11.56 -44.24 -6.09
C ARG A 32 -12.29 -42.90 -6.01
N SER A 33 -13.51 -42.88 -5.51
CA SER A 33 -14.31 -41.65 -5.39
C SER A 33 -13.64 -40.65 -4.43
N GLN A 34 -13.11 -41.14 -3.30
CA GLN A 34 -12.39 -40.30 -2.34
C GLN A 34 -11.12 -39.69 -2.94
N LEU A 35 -10.34 -40.48 -3.69
CA LEU A 35 -9.13 -40.00 -4.36
C LEU A 35 -9.44 -38.96 -5.45
N GLN A 36 -10.51 -39.15 -6.22
CA GLN A 36 -10.93 -38.16 -7.22
C GLN A 36 -11.34 -36.85 -6.56
N ALA A 37 -12.18 -36.91 -5.52
CA ALA A 37 -12.60 -35.73 -4.77
C ALA A 37 -11.41 -35.00 -4.13
N LEU A 38 -10.47 -35.75 -3.53
CA LEU A 38 -9.26 -35.18 -2.95
C LEU A 38 -8.39 -34.48 -4.00
N LEU A 39 -8.16 -35.11 -5.15
CA LEU A 39 -7.34 -34.53 -6.22
C LEU A 39 -7.92 -33.20 -6.73
N PHE A 40 -9.22 -33.17 -7.06
CA PHE A 40 -9.87 -31.96 -7.53
C PHE A 40 -9.96 -30.88 -6.44
N GLY A 41 -10.23 -31.29 -5.19
CA GLY A 41 -10.23 -30.38 -4.05
C GLY A 41 -8.85 -29.73 -3.81
N MET A 42 -7.78 -30.52 -3.87
CA MET A 42 -6.40 -30.01 -3.76
C MET A 42 -6.06 -29.02 -4.87
N ALA A 43 -6.42 -29.32 -6.12
CA ALA A 43 -6.19 -28.40 -7.24
C ALA A 43 -6.91 -27.06 -7.02
N GLY A 44 -8.18 -27.10 -6.58
CA GLY A 44 -8.94 -25.89 -6.24
C GLY A 44 -8.34 -25.11 -5.07
N HIS A 45 -7.88 -25.82 -4.04
CA HIS A 45 -7.22 -25.19 -2.88
C HIS A 45 -5.91 -24.52 -3.26
N VAL A 46 -5.05 -25.17 -4.06
CA VAL A 46 -3.79 -24.59 -4.53
C VAL A 46 -4.06 -23.31 -5.33
N GLN A 47 -4.97 -23.36 -6.30
CA GLN A 47 -5.34 -22.18 -7.09
C GLN A 47 -5.89 -21.02 -6.23
N SER A 48 -6.66 -21.35 -5.18
CA SER A 48 -7.18 -20.35 -4.24
C SER A 48 -6.07 -19.73 -3.40
N LEU A 49 -5.12 -20.56 -2.92
CA LEU A 49 -3.97 -20.09 -2.16
C LEU A 49 -3.05 -19.22 -3.00
N GLU A 50 -2.78 -19.60 -4.24
CA GLU A 50 -1.98 -18.81 -5.19
C GLU A 50 -2.60 -17.42 -5.41
N ARG A 51 -3.90 -17.35 -5.71
CA ARG A 51 -4.60 -16.06 -5.88
C ARG A 51 -4.56 -15.19 -4.61
N ARG A 52 -4.70 -15.80 -3.43
CA ARG A 52 -4.62 -15.07 -2.15
C ARG A 52 -3.20 -14.57 -1.89
N LEU A 53 -2.19 -15.37 -2.25
CA LEU A 53 -0.79 -14.99 -2.11
C LEU A 53 -0.45 -13.83 -3.04
N GLU A 54 -0.88 -13.88 -4.30
CA GLU A 54 -0.73 -12.77 -5.26
C GLU A 54 -1.36 -11.47 -4.73
N ALA A 55 -2.59 -11.53 -4.22
CA ALA A 55 -3.25 -10.35 -3.66
C ALA A 55 -2.48 -9.74 -2.46
N VAL A 56 -1.89 -10.57 -1.61
CA VAL A 56 -1.05 -10.10 -0.49
C VAL A 56 0.22 -9.44 -1.01
N VAL A 57 0.87 -10.01 -2.02
CA VAL A 57 2.08 -9.44 -2.63
C VAL A 57 1.79 -8.10 -3.29
N GLU A 58 0.72 -7.98 -4.09
CA GLU A 58 0.33 -6.72 -4.73
C GLU A 58 -0.05 -5.62 -3.72
N THR A 59 -0.69 -6.01 -2.61
CA THR A 59 -0.99 -5.08 -1.51
C THR A 59 0.30 -4.62 -0.82
N ALA A 60 1.26 -5.52 -0.59
CA ALA A 60 2.55 -5.18 -0.01
C ALA A 60 3.34 -4.21 -0.91
N VAL A 61 3.40 -4.49 -2.22
CA VAL A 61 4.12 -3.65 -3.20
C VAL A 61 3.46 -2.28 -3.37
N SER A 62 2.13 -2.19 -3.41
CA SER A 62 1.42 -0.90 -3.50
C SER A 62 1.48 -0.08 -2.21
N SER A 63 1.69 -0.72 -1.06
CA SER A 63 1.90 -0.01 0.22
C SER A 63 3.29 0.63 0.36
N CYS A 64 4.24 0.32 -0.53
CA CYS A 64 5.52 1.02 -0.64
C CYS A 64 5.35 2.38 -1.36
N SER A 65 4.47 3.23 -0.84
CA SER A 65 4.42 4.64 -1.23
C SER A 65 5.68 5.33 -0.72
N PRO A 66 6.40 6.13 -1.52
CA PRO A 66 7.55 6.88 -1.01
C PRO A 66 7.04 7.79 0.09
N GLU A 67 7.56 7.61 1.31
CA GLU A 67 7.16 8.38 2.47
C GLU A 67 7.28 9.87 2.15
N LYS A 68 6.14 10.52 1.91
CA LYS A 68 6.09 11.97 1.78
C LYS A 68 6.34 12.51 3.18
N SER A 69 7.60 12.86 3.46
CA SER A 69 8.07 13.44 4.72
C SER A 69 7.43 14.81 4.97
N ALA A 70 6.14 14.83 5.34
CA ALA A 70 5.42 16.05 5.70
C ALA A 70 6.01 16.69 6.98
N ALA A 71 6.64 15.89 7.84
CA ALA A 71 7.30 16.35 9.06
C ALA A 71 8.49 17.30 8.78
N ARG A 72 9.31 17.04 7.76
CA ARG A 72 10.44 17.91 7.39
C ARG A 72 9.97 19.24 6.80
N SER A 73 8.82 19.25 6.11
CA SER A 73 8.23 20.48 5.60
C SER A 73 7.71 21.38 6.72
N GLN A 74 7.23 20.82 7.84
CA GLN A 74 6.66 21.62 8.94
C GLN A 74 7.72 22.21 9.88
N GLN A 75 8.87 21.55 10.05
CA GLN A 75 9.97 22.10 10.87
C GLN A 75 10.61 23.36 10.28
N LEU A 76 10.52 23.59 8.96
CA LEU A 76 11.07 24.79 8.32
C LEU A 76 10.20 26.06 8.52
N PHE A 77 8.99 25.91 9.08
CA PHE A 77 8.05 27.02 9.30
C PHE A 77 7.83 27.40 10.78
N LEU A 78 8.54 26.77 11.71
CA LEU A 78 8.43 27.11 13.13
C LEU A 78 9.56 28.08 13.53
N PRO A 79 9.26 29.30 14.01
CA PRO A 79 10.28 30.18 14.55
C PRO A 79 10.81 29.60 15.88
N ASP A 80 12.13 29.59 16.01
CA ASP A 80 12.87 29.18 17.21
C ASP A 80 12.42 30.01 18.43
N PRO A 81 11.96 29.40 19.54
CA PRO A 81 11.58 30.12 20.74
C PRO A 81 12.82 30.40 21.60
N SER A 82 13.76 31.22 21.10
CA SER A 82 14.85 31.71 21.93
C SER A 82 14.45 32.99 22.69
N PRO A 83 14.68 33.08 24.01
CA PRO A 83 14.30 34.26 24.79
C PRO A 83 15.26 35.43 24.55
N ARG A 84 14.74 36.48 23.90
CA ARG A 84 15.08 37.91 24.03
C ARG A 84 16.52 38.27 24.42
N LYS A 85 17.25 38.93 23.50
CA LYS A 85 17.99 40.16 23.88
C LYS A 85 18.34 41.06 22.69
N ASN A 86 18.15 42.35 22.94
CA ASN A 86 18.76 43.53 22.32
C ASN A 86 17.92 44.34 21.33
N ARG A 87 17.52 45.50 21.86
CA ARG A 87 16.96 46.70 21.25
C ARG A 87 17.92 47.24 20.17
N GLY A 88 17.35 47.77 19.09
CA GLY A 88 18.08 48.64 18.16
C GLY A 88 17.36 48.91 16.85
N ALA A 89 16.52 49.95 16.85
CA ALA A 89 16.17 50.80 15.71
C ALA A 89 15.55 50.21 14.41
N VAL A 90 14.28 50.60 14.21
CA VAL A 90 13.71 51.16 12.96
C VAL A 90 13.82 50.31 11.68
N SER A 91 12.79 49.52 11.39
CA SER A 91 11.95 49.69 10.20
C SER A 91 10.82 48.65 10.23
N ALA A 92 9.60 49.09 10.55
CA ALA A 92 8.41 48.29 10.34
C ALA A 92 8.14 48.24 8.83
N LEU A 93 8.81 47.34 8.11
CA LEU A 93 8.36 46.99 6.76
C LEU A 93 7.11 46.11 6.94
N PRO A 94 5.95 46.48 6.37
CA PRO A 94 4.79 45.63 6.44
C PRO A 94 5.17 44.30 5.78
N ALA A 95 4.91 43.19 6.47
CA ALA A 95 5.05 41.85 5.90
C ALA A 95 4.32 41.85 4.55
N LYS A 96 5.10 41.90 3.45
CA LYS A 96 4.57 41.94 2.09
C LYS A 96 3.80 40.64 1.90
N ARG A 97 2.48 40.73 1.99
CA ARG A 97 1.56 39.63 1.70
C ARG A 97 1.94 39.11 0.32
N LYS A 98 2.28 37.81 0.22
CA LYS A 98 2.58 37.17 -1.07
C LYS A 98 1.37 37.37 -1.97
N ILE A 99 1.51 38.17 -3.03
CA ILE A 99 0.43 38.40 -3.98
C ILE A 99 0.40 37.17 -4.90
N PRO A 100 -0.77 36.52 -5.05
CA PRO A 100 -0.92 35.39 -5.98
C PRO A 100 -0.41 35.78 -7.37
N GLY A 101 0.59 35.05 -7.87
CA GLY A 101 1.16 35.28 -9.20
C GLY A 101 2.51 36.01 -9.27
N GLU A 102 3.11 36.37 -8.14
CA GLU A 102 4.46 36.98 -8.10
C GLU A 102 5.61 35.97 -8.01
N SER A 103 5.30 34.67 -7.88
CA SER A 103 6.31 33.62 -7.79
C SER A 103 6.93 33.33 -9.16
N LEU A 104 8.26 33.21 -9.23
CA LEU A 104 8.99 32.74 -10.43
C LEU A 104 8.54 31.35 -10.89
N ILE A 105 8.10 30.52 -9.95
CA ILE A 105 7.66 29.13 -10.21
C ILE A 105 6.21 29.10 -10.70
N ASN A 106 5.41 30.10 -10.33
CA ASN A 106 4.03 30.23 -10.80
C ASN A 106 3.74 31.71 -11.12
N PRO A 107 4.23 32.19 -12.27
CA PRO A 107 3.95 33.54 -12.71
C PRO A 107 2.44 33.61 -12.96
N GLY A 108 1.74 34.45 -12.22
CA GLY A 108 0.29 34.50 -12.25
C GLY A 108 -0.24 34.73 -13.65
N PHE A 109 -1.47 34.28 -13.89
CA PHE A 109 -2.15 34.45 -15.16
C PHE A 109 -2.24 35.94 -15.52
N LYS A 110 -1.50 36.37 -16.54
CA LYS A 110 -1.59 37.74 -17.06
C LYS A 110 -2.92 37.87 -17.82
N SER A 111 -3.78 38.81 -17.41
CA SER A 111 -5.02 39.08 -18.14
C SER A 111 -4.69 39.50 -19.56
N LYS A 112 -5.28 38.82 -20.56
CA LYS A 112 -5.21 39.27 -21.95
C LYS A 112 -6.13 40.48 -22.09
N LYS A 113 -5.61 41.58 -22.65
CA LYS A 113 -6.42 42.75 -23.02
C LYS A 113 -7.38 42.34 -24.13
N ALA A 114 -8.64 42.77 -24.06
CA ALA A 114 -9.59 42.54 -25.15
C ALA A 114 -9.06 43.22 -26.44
N PRO A 115 -9.23 42.60 -27.62
CA PRO A 115 -8.85 43.23 -28.87
C PRO A 115 -9.64 44.53 -29.05
N SER A 116 -8.94 45.67 -29.06
CA SER A 116 -9.51 46.93 -29.53
C SER A 116 -9.54 46.84 -31.04
N GLY A 117 -10.74 46.85 -31.63
CA GLY A 117 -10.92 46.91 -33.07
C GLY A 117 -10.22 48.12 -33.67
N VAL A 118 -9.99 48.07 -34.98
CA VAL A 118 -9.49 49.20 -35.76
C VAL A 118 -10.68 50.04 -36.17
N ASP A 119 -10.61 51.35 -35.96
CA ASP A 119 -11.66 52.29 -36.36
C ASP A 119 -11.49 52.61 -37.85
N PHE A 120 -12.53 52.38 -38.64
CA PHE A 120 -12.56 52.75 -40.05
C PHE A 120 -13.44 54.00 -40.16
N GLU A 121 -12.82 55.14 -40.45
CA GLU A 121 -13.55 56.36 -40.80
C GLU A 121 -14.37 56.10 -42.07
N ASP A 122 -15.70 56.12 -41.94
CA ASP A 122 -16.64 56.01 -43.06
C ASP A 122 -16.56 57.29 -43.92
N SER A 123 -16.22 57.13 -45.20
CA SER A 123 -16.22 58.21 -46.21
C SER A 123 -17.60 58.48 -46.78
#